data_AF-A0A4U1IWQ6-F1
#
_entry.id   AF-A0A4U1IWQ6-F1
#
_cell.length_a   1.000
_cell.length_b   1.000
_cell.length_c   1.000
_cell.angle_alpha   90.00
_cell.angle_beta   90.00
_cell.angle_gamma   90.00
#
_symmetry.space_group_name_H-M   'P 1'
#
loop_
_entity.id
_entity.type
_entity.pdbx_description
1 polymer ?
#
loop_
_entity_poly.entity_id
_entity_poly.type
_entity_poly.pdbx_seq_one_letter_code
_entity_poly.pdbx_strand_id
1 'polypeptide(L)' 'MVLRITRLVCLLGLLHGLAACTHVAPYERGRLAHPTMAVGPVSGPGESHMQAVHEGATGGSASAEGGCGCN' A
#
# COMPACT_ATOMS: atom_id res chain seq x y z
N MET A 1 -9.56 10.92 -38.30
CA MET A 1 -9.73 9.51 -37.91
C MET A 1 -8.73 9.10 -36.82
N VAL A 2 -7.43 9.28 -37.07
CA VAL A 2 -6.33 8.91 -36.13
C VAL A 2 -6.49 9.53 -34.74
N LEU A 3 -6.79 10.83 -34.64
CA LEU A 3 -6.95 11.52 -33.34
C LEU A 3 -8.12 11.02 -32.48
N ARG A 4 -9.18 10.47 -33.10
CA ARG A 4 -10.31 9.84 -32.39
C ARG A 4 -9.93 8.46 -31.85
N ILE A 5 -9.15 7.71 -32.62
CA ILE A 5 -8.65 6.38 -32.25
C ILE A 5 -7.66 6.50 -31.08
N THR A 6 -6.73 7.46 -31.12
CA THR A 6 -5.77 7.70 -30.02
C THR A 6 -6.49 8.06 -28.71
N ARG A 7 -7.52 8.91 -28.76
CA ARG A 7 -8.32 9.26 -27.58
C ARG A 7 -9.04 8.05 -26.98
N LEU A 8 -9.62 7.19 -27.82
CA LEU A 8 -10.28 5.96 -27.39
C LEU A 8 -9.31 4.99 -26.70
N VAL A 9 -8.10 4.82 -27.27
CA VAL A 9 -7.06 3.97 -26.68
C VAL A 9 -6.61 4.50 -25.32
N CYS A 10 -6.37 5.81 -25.19
CA CYS A 10 -6.00 6.41 -23.89
C CYS A 10 -7.12 6.27 -22.85
N LEU A 11 -8.39 6.47 -23.23
CA LEU A 11 -9.54 6.29 -22.35
C LEU A 11 -9.67 4.84 -21.86
N LEU A 12 -9.51 3.86 -22.75
CA LEU A 12 -9.54 2.45 -22.38
C LEU A 12 -8.39 2.07 -21.43
N GLY A 13 -7.19 2.59 -21.68
CA GLY A 13 -6.04 2.36 -20.82
C GLY A 13 -6.25 2.91 -19.41
N LEU A 14 -6.82 4.12 -19.30
CA LEU A 14 -7.13 4.73 -18.02
C LEU A 14 -8.17 3.92 -17.24
N LEU A 15 -9.25 3.49 -17.89
CA LEU A 15 -10.30 2.67 -17.27
C LEU A 15 -9.78 1.32 -16.73
N HIS A 16 -8.83 0.68 -17.43
CA HIS A 16 -8.19 -0.54 -16.93
C HIS A 16 -7.32 -0.30 -15.69
N GLY A 17 -6.66 0.85 -15.61
CA GLY A 17 -5.85 1.21 -14.43
C GLY A 17 -6.70 1.35 -13.16
N LEU A 18 -7.93 1.84 -13.27
CA LEU A 18 -8.85 1.96 -12.12
C LEU A 18 -9.31 0.59 -11.58
N ALA A 19 -9.31 -0.46 -12.41
CA ALA A 19 -9.68 -1.81 -11.99
C ALA A 19 -8.60 -2.55 -11.18
N ALA A 20 -7.39 -1.99 -11.07
CA ALA A 20 -6.30 -2.58 -10.27
C ALA A 20 -6.57 -2.49 -8.76
N CYS A 21 -7.44 -1.56 -8.32
CA CYS A 21 -7.87 -1.44 -6.94
C CYS A 21 -9.08 -2.35 -6.68
N THR A 22 -8.84 -3.62 -6.35
CA THR A 22 -9.90 -4.54 -5.94
C THR A 22 -10.02 -4.62 -4.43
N HIS A 23 -11.26 -4.71 -3.93
CA HIS A 23 -11.52 -4.92 -2.51
C HIS A 23 -11.19 -6.37 -2.14
N VAL A 24 -10.16 -6.55 -1.32
CA VAL A 24 -9.75 -7.88 -0.81
C VAL A 24 -10.44 -8.12 0.53
N ALA A 25 -11.15 -9.24 0.65
CA ALA A 25 -11.82 -9.57 1.91
C ALA A 25 -10.79 -9.79 3.04
N PRO A 26 -11.09 -9.43 4.30
CA PRO A 26 -10.12 -9.49 5.39
C PRO A 26 -9.43 -10.85 5.56
N TYR A 27 -10.14 -11.95 5.33
CA TYR A 27 -9.63 -13.32 5.44
C TYR A 27 -8.73 -13.76 4.26
N GLU A 28 -8.80 -13.08 3.11
CA GLU A 28 -7.94 -13.38 1.95
C GLU A 28 -6.58 -12.70 2.05
N ARG A 29 -6.49 -11.61 2.82
CA ARG A 29 -5.24 -10.87 3.04
C ARG A 29 -4.13 -11.74 3.61
N GLY A 30 -4.46 -12.72 4.46
CA GLY A 30 -3.48 -13.66 5.00
C GLY A 30 -2.85 -14.57 3.94
N ARG A 31 -3.55 -14.86 2.83
CA ARG A 31 -3.04 -15.67 1.72
C ARG A 31 -2.18 -14.87 0.73
N LEU A 32 -2.43 -13.56 0.65
CA LEU A 32 -1.66 -12.61 -0.15
C LEU A 32 -0.42 -12.09 0.59
N ALA A 33 -0.39 -12.22 1.92
CA ALA A 33 0.75 -11.84 2.73
C ALA A 33 1.94 -12.78 2.45
N HIS A 34 3.10 -12.21 2.17
CA HIS A 34 4.34 -12.98 2.10
C HIS A 34 4.61 -13.61 3.48
N PRO A 35 5.16 -14.83 3.59
CA PRO A 35 5.43 -15.46 4.89
C PRO A 35 6.26 -14.62 5.87
N THR A 36 7.11 -13.72 5.34
CA THR A 36 7.91 -12.78 6.15
C THR A 36 7.10 -11.61 6.72
N MET A 37 5.86 -11.41 6.28
CA MET A 37 4.92 -10.43 6.86
C MET A 37 4.12 -11.02 8.03
N ALA A 38 4.32 -12.30 8.35
CA ALA A 38 3.76 -12.87 9.56
C ALA A 38 4.33 -12.16 10.78
N VAL A 39 3.46 -11.80 11.72
CA VAL A 39 3.85 -11.23 13.01
C VAL A 39 4.49 -12.34 13.85
N GLY A 40 5.78 -12.60 13.59
CA GLY A 40 6.64 -13.42 14.44
C GLY A 40 7.38 -12.55 15.45
N PRO A 41 8.10 -13.14 16.40
CA PRO A 41 9.01 -12.39 17.26
C PRO A 41 10.12 -11.78 16.39
N VAL A 42 9.96 -10.52 15.99
CA VAL A 42 11.02 -9.71 15.40
C VAL A 42 11.98 -9.33 16.53
N SER A 43 12.78 -10.29 17.00
CA SER A 43 13.77 -10.03 18.04
C SER A 43 15.05 -9.45 17.40
N GLY A 44 15.29 -8.16 17.60
CA GLY A 44 16.50 -7.49 17.13
C GLY A 44 16.52 -5.99 17.46
N PRO A 45 17.68 -5.31 17.30
CA PRO A 45 17.87 -3.90 17.68
C PRO A 45 17.02 -2.88 16.89
N GLY A 46 16.18 -3.32 15.95
CA GLY A 46 15.31 -2.48 15.11
C GLY A 46 13.81 -2.71 15.31
N GLU A 47 13.41 -3.55 16.28
CA GLU A 47 11.99 -3.88 16.54
C GLU A 47 11.16 -2.63 16.86
N SER A 48 11.64 -1.81 17.81
CA SER A 48 11.00 -0.54 18.17
C SER A 48 10.92 0.46 17.00
N HIS A 49 11.91 0.46 16.11
CA HIS A 49 11.90 1.31 14.91
C HIS A 49 10.85 0.83 13.90
N MET A 50 10.77 -0.48 13.67
CA MET A 50 9.74 -1.07 12.79
C MET A 50 8.33 -0.83 13.34
N GLN A 51 8.15 -0.99 14.65
CA GLN A 51 6.88 -0.70 15.30
C GLN A 51 6.50 0.79 15.18
N ALA A 52 7.44 1.71 15.43
CA ALA A 52 7.21 3.14 15.24
C ALA A 52 6.85 3.50 13.79
N VAL A 53 7.47 2.87 12.79
CA VAL A 53 7.14 3.07 11.37
C VAL A 53 5.74 2.55 11.03
N HIS A 54 5.35 1.39 11.58
CA HIS A 54 4.01 0.82 11.38
C HIS A 54 2.92 1.67 12.06
N GLU A 55 3.18 2.13 13.29
CA GLU A 55 2.28 3.00 14.03
C GLU A 55 2.23 4.41 13.45
N GLY A 56 3.30 4.88 12.79
CA GLY A 56 3.36 6.15 12.04
C GLY A 56 2.23 6.30 11.01
N ALA A 57 1.81 5.20 10.38
CA ALA A 57 0.65 5.17 9.48
C ALA A 57 -0.70 5.39 10.20
N THR A 58 -0.76 5.15 11.51
CA THR A 58 -1.93 5.37 12.39
C THR A 58 -1.78 6.55 13.35
N GLY A 59 -0.70 7.33 13.25
CA GLY A 59 -0.36 8.42 14.18
C GLY A 59 0.61 7.99 15.28
N GLY A 60 1.78 7.48 14.89
CA GLY A 60 2.87 7.08 15.79
C GLY A 60 3.46 8.26 16.55
N SER A 61 4.19 7.95 17.64
CA SER A 61 4.78 8.93 18.57
C SER A 61 5.46 10.12 17.87
N ALA A 62 5.44 11.28 18.53
CA ALA A 62 5.74 12.62 18.00
C ALA A 62 7.11 12.83 17.32
N SER A 63 7.98 11.82 17.27
CA SER A 63 9.30 11.86 16.62
C SER A 63 9.44 10.95 15.40
N ALA A 64 8.38 10.26 14.96
CA ALA A 64 8.44 9.35 13.82
C ALA A 64 8.15 10.06 12.49
N GLU A 65 9.20 10.48 11.81
CA GLU A 65 9.18 10.82 10.39
C GLU A 65 8.80 9.58 9.56
N GLY A 66 7.51 9.40 9.28
CA GLY A 66 7.00 8.19 8.63
C GLY A 66 5.57 8.33 8.15
N GLY A 67 5.25 9.44 7.46
CA GLY A 67 3.97 9.64 6.80
C GLY A 67 4.15 10.29 5.43
N CYS A 68 3.12 10.23 4.58
CA CYS A 68 3.04 10.89 3.26
C CYS A 68 3.17 12.43 3.32
N GLY A 69 3.49 13.02 4.47
CA GLY A 69 3.82 14.44 4.60
C GLY A 69 2.66 15.41 4.35
N CYS A 70 1.41 14.96 4.45
CA CYS A 70 0.25 15.83 4.32
C CYS A 70 -0.27 16.23 5.70
N ASN A 71 0.27 17.33 6.26
CA ASN A 71 -0.48 18.23 7.12
C ASN A 71 -0.79 19.48 6.29
#